data_AF-A0A6I3DMA1-F1
#
_entry.id   AF-A0A6I3DMA1-F1
#
_cell.length_a   1.000
_cell.length_b   1.000
_cell.length_c   1.000
_cell.angle_alpha   90.00
_cell.angle_beta   90.00
_cell.angle_gamma   90.00
#
_symmetry.space_group_name_H-M   'P 1'
#
loop_
_entity.id
_entity.type
_entity.pdbx_description
1 polymer ?
#
loop_
_entity_poly.entity_id
_entity_poly.type
_entity_poly.pdbx_seq_one_letter_code
_entity_poly.pdbx_strand_id
1 'polypeptide(L)'
;RTAAGDYRYSVTETIIVKPTELSVLDPTPTATLTLTTCHPRFSASRRMVVHAKLVPASSAPIRDPSRTQPAPETSSLDGAHGKVDYRGAVIWGFATLAVGLGWWAAFRKRRIWLIRFGGFIPFAIICFIWFGYLDRALPGNY
;
A
#
# COMPACT_ATOMS: atom_id res chain seq x y z
N ARG A 1 -17.22 -1.18 8.73
CA ARG A 1 -17.66 -2.51 9.19
C ARG A 1 -16.62 -3.53 8.75
N THR A 2 -16.10 -4.32 9.68
CA THR A 2 -15.15 -5.40 9.32
C THR A 2 -15.93 -6.67 8.99
N ALA A 3 -15.27 -7.65 8.35
CA ALA A 3 -15.89 -8.96 8.14
C ALA A 3 -16.29 -9.66 9.47
N ALA A 4 -15.61 -9.33 10.57
CA ALA A 4 -15.89 -9.85 11.91
C ALA A 4 -16.99 -9.08 12.67
N GLY A 5 -17.43 -7.93 12.18
CA GLY A 5 -18.45 -7.09 12.82
C GLY A 5 -18.01 -5.65 13.08
N ASP A 6 -18.74 -4.99 13.98
CA ASP A 6 -18.53 -3.60 14.39
C ASP A 6 -17.96 -3.53 15.81
N TYR A 7 -16.94 -2.69 15.99
CA TYR A 7 -16.21 -2.54 17.25
C TYR A 7 -16.16 -1.06 17.63
N ARG A 8 -16.56 -0.75 18.87
CA ARG A 8 -16.55 0.62 19.38
C ARG A 8 -15.36 0.81 20.31
N TYR A 9 -14.60 1.87 20.07
CA TYR A 9 -13.43 2.23 20.87
C TYR A 9 -13.63 3.61 21.51
N SER A 10 -13.07 3.80 22.70
CA SER A 10 -13.04 5.07 23.43
C SER A 10 -11.62 5.58 23.51
N VAL A 11 -11.38 6.81 23.04
CA VAL A 11 -10.07 7.44 23.07
C VAL A 11 -9.61 7.60 24.52
N THR A 12 -8.36 7.22 24.78
CA THR A 12 -7.74 7.28 26.12
C THR A 12 -6.55 8.21 26.14
N GLU A 13 -5.79 8.28 25.05
CA GLU A 13 -4.57 9.08 24.98
C GLU A 13 -4.32 9.61 23.56
N THR A 14 -3.63 10.74 23.48
CA THR A 14 -3.18 11.34 22.22
C THR A 14 -1.80 11.95 22.42
N ILE A 15 -0.82 11.47 21.67
CA ILE A 15 0.59 11.87 21.81
C ILE A 15 1.20 12.21 20.45
N ILE A 16 2.24 13.05 20.46
CA ILE A 16 3.02 13.40 19.26
C ILE A 16 4.41 12.81 19.43
N VAL A 17 4.81 11.94 18.51
CA VAL A 17 6.05 11.15 18.57
C VAL A 17 6.91 11.36 17.34
N LYS A 18 8.16 10.88 17.39
CA LYS A 18 9.04 10.87 16.22
C LYS A 18 8.57 9.78 15.23
N PRO A 19 8.79 9.94 13.90
CA PRO A 19 8.43 8.89 12.94
C PRO A 19 9.12 7.55 13.18
N THR A 20 10.26 7.55 13.86
CA THR A 20 11.08 6.37 14.21
C THR A 20 10.66 5.70 15.53
N GLU A 21 9.69 6.25 16.24
CA GLU A 21 9.27 5.76 17.55
C GLU A 21 8.21 4.67 17.38
N LEU A 22 8.68 3.42 17.27
CA LEU A 22 7.83 2.26 16.98
C LEU A 22 7.17 1.65 18.21
N SER A 23 7.66 1.97 19.42
CA SER A 23 7.12 1.47 20.69
C SER A 23 5.63 1.78 20.90
N VAL A 24 5.11 2.82 20.23
CA VAL A 24 3.69 3.16 20.22
C VAL A 24 2.78 2.09 19.59
N LEU A 25 3.36 1.16 18.84
CA LEU A 25 2.69 0.04 18.17
C LEU A 25 2.86 -1.29 18.90
N ASP A 26 3.57 -1.31 20.03
CA ASP A 26 3.80 -2.54 20.77
C ASP A 26 2.46 -3.16 21.23
N PRO A 27 2.35 -4.50 21.20
CA PRO A 27 1.12 -5.17 21.58
C PRO A 27 0.82 -4.92 23.07
N THR A 28 -0.44 -4.62 23.35
CA THR A 28 -0.93 -4.42 24.72
C THR A 28 -1.76 -5.64 25.16
N PRO A 29 -1.79 -5.96 26.46
CA PRO A 29 -2.57 -7.09 26.98
C PRO A 29 -4.08 -6.89 26.84
N THR A 30 -4.52 -5.64 26.67
CA THR A 30 -5.92 -5.27 26.45
C THR A 30 -6.16 -4.91 24.98
N ALA A 31 -7.36 -5.16 24.48
CA ALA A 31 -7.74 -4.75 23.12
C ALA A 31 -7.70 -3.22 22.96
N THR A 32 -6.63 -2.74 22.32
CA THR A 32 -6.35 -1.31 22.11
C THR A 32 -6.21 -1.04 20.61
N LEU A 33 -6.85 0.04 20.15
CA LEU A 33 -6.70 0.57 18.81
C LEU A 33 -5.66 1.70 18.82
N THR A 34 -4.65 1.58 17.96
CA THR A 34 -3.65 2.62 17.72
C THR A 34 -3.86 3.23 16.34
N LEU A 35 -4.22 4.51 16.30
CA LEU A 35 -4.31 5.28 15.05
C LEU A 35 -3.08 6.17 14.94
N THR A 36 -2.38 6.11 13.81
CA THR A 36 -1.21 6.96 13.55
C THR A 36 -1.43 7.79 12.29
N THR A 37 -1.08 9.07 12.37
CA THR A 37 -1.11 9.98 11.22
C THR A 37 0.09 10.91 11.24
N CYS A 38 0.35 11.57 10.11
CA CYS A 38 1.38 12.58 9.98
C CYS A 38 1.03 13.85 10.79
N HIS A 39 2.04 14.51 11.34
CA HIS A 39 1.90 15.75 12.07
C HIS A 39 3.14 16.65 11.91
N PRO A 40 2.98 17.98 11.77
CA PRO A 40 1.74 18.74 11.57
C PRO A 40 1.14 18.51 10.17
N ARG A 41 0.00 19.15 9.87
CA ARG A 41 -0.66 19.02 8.55
C ARG A 41 0.33 19.32 7.43
N PHE A 42 0.31 18.48 6.39
CA PHE A 42 1.23 18.55 5.25
C PHE A 42 2.72 18.35 5.58
N SER A 43 3.04 17.77 6.74
CA SER A 43 4.40 17.43 7.14
C SER A 43 4.46 16.03 7.76
N ALA A 44 5.57 15.32 7.54
CA ALA A 44 5.86 14.02 8.14
C ALA A 44 6.99 14.09 9.20
N SER A 45 7.26 15.29 9.73
CA SER A 45 8.34 15.52 10.70
C SER A 45 8.07 14.85 12.07
N ARG A 46 6.79 14.65 12.40
CA ARG A 46 6.30 13.93 13.57
C ARG A 46 5.09 13.07 13.18
N ARG A 47 4.68 12.21 14.10
CA ARG A 47 3.43 11.46 14.00
C ARG A 47 2.54 11.79 15.19
N MET A 48 1.25 11.97 14.94
CA MET A 48 0.24 12.04 15.98
C MET A 48 -0.35 10.64 16.14
N VAL A 49 -0.27 10.10 17.34
CA VAL A 49 -0.76 8.77 17.69
C VAL A 49 -1.91 8.93 18.67
N VAL A 50 -3.01 8.23 18.40
CA VAL A 50 -4.19 8.18 19.27
C VAL A 50 -4.38 6.74 19.71
N HIS A 51 -4.40 6.52 21.03
CA HIS A 51 -4.75 5.24 21.62
C HIS A 51 -6.20 5.24 22.08
N ALA A 52 -6.91 4.16 21.78
CA ALA A 52 -8.30 3.98 22.19
C ALA A 52 -8.55 2.55 22.71
N LYS A 53 -9.26 2.43 23.83
CA LYS A 53 -9.64 1.14 24.43
C LYS A 53 -10.96 0.64 23.87
N LEU A 54 -11.08 -0.67 23.63
CA LEU A 54 -12.34 -1.28 23.21
C LEU A 54 -13.43 -1.10 24.27
N VAL A 55 -14.67 -0.85 23.84
CA VAL A 55 -15.87 -0.77 24.69
C VAL A 55 -16.70 -2.05 24.50
N PRO A 56 -16.56 -3.06 25.37
CA PRO A 56 -17.12 -4.40 25.14
C PRO A 56 -18.64 -4.42 25.03
N ALA A 57 -19.33 -3.57 25.80
CA ALA A 57 -20.78 -3.49 25.84
C ALA A 57 -21.43 -3.06 24.50
N SER A 58 -20.65 -2.48 23.59
CA SER A 58 -21.11 -1.93 22.31
C SER A 58 -20.35 -2.51 21.11
N SER A 59 -19.63 -3.61 21.28
CA SER A 59 -18.86 -4.28 20.22
C SER A 59 -19.41 -5.67 19.93
N ALA A 60 -19.15 -6.17 18.72
CA ALA A 60 -19.30 -7.59 18.40
C ALA A 60 -18.56 -8.48 19.43
N PRO A 61 -19.03 -9.73 19.67
CA PRO A 61 -18.43 -10.61 20.66
C PRO A 61 -16.94 -10.81 20.38
N ILE A 62 -16.11 -10.54 21.39
CA ILE A 62 -14.66 -10.71 21.30
C ILE A 62 -14.40 -12.20 21.16
N ARG A 63 -13.84 -12.60 20.02
CA ARG A 63 -13.41 -13.97 19.80
C ARG A 63 -12.19 -14.20 20.70
N ASP A 64 -12.25 -15.23 21.54
CA ASP A 64 -11.19 -15.54 22.50
C ASP A 64 -9.85 -15.75 21.75
N PRO A 65 -8.81 -14.95 22.02
CA PRO A 65 -7.50 -15.11 21.39
C PRO A 65 -6.84 -16.44 21.76
N SER A 66 -7.33 -17.13 22.80
CA SER A 66 -6.86 -18.44 23.25
C SER A 66 -7.37 -19.61 22.39
N ARG A 67 -8.33 -19.38 21.47
CA ARG A 67 -8.60 -20.36 20.41
C ARG A 67 -7.43 -20.29 19.45
N THR A 68 -6.35 -21.00 19.81
CA THR A 68 -5.12 -21.20 19.06
C THR A 68 -5.42 -21.41 17.58
N GLN A 69 -5.42 -20.31 16.84
CA GLN A 69 -5.00 -20.36 15.46
C GLN A 69 -3.55 -20.83 15.58
N PRO A 70 -3.15 -21.94 14.93
CA PRO A 70 -1.73 -22.28 14.86
C PRO A 70 -1.03 -20.97 14.50
N ALA A 71 -0.04 -20.57 15.32
CA ALA A 71 0.78 -19.41 15.02
C ALA A 71 1.03 -19.48 13.52
N PRO A 72 0.69 -18.43 12.72
CA PRO A 72 1.02 -18.47 11.31
C PRO A 72 2.48 -18.84 11.34
N GLU A 73 2.81 -20.03 10.81
CA GLU A 73 4.19 -20.43 10.69
C GLU A 73 4.81 -19.18 10.07
N THR A 74 5.77 -18.60 10.78
CA THR A 74 6.64 -17.61 10.19
C THR A 74 7.37 -18.40 9.12
N SER A 75 6.68 -18.65 8.00
CA SER A 75 7.22 -19.09 6.75
C SER A 75 8.22 -18.00 6.49
N SER A 76 9.47 -18.34 6.78
CA SER A 76 10.56 -17.40 6.89
C SER A 76 10.41 -16.37 5.79
N LEU A 77 10.41 -15.08 6.15
CA LEU A 77 10.49 -13.99 5.19
C LEU A 77 11.73 -14.12 4.28
N ASP A 78 12.65 -15.03 4.60
CA ASP A 78 13.77 -15.49 3.77
C ASP A 78 13.36 -16.31 2.53
N GLY A 79 12.13 -16.82 2.46
CA GLY A 79 11.63 -17.63 1.34
C GLY A 79 10.76 -16.87 0.32
N ALA A 80 10.35 -15.64 0.63
CA ALA A 80 9.44 -14.86 -0.22
C ALA A 80 10.14 -14.10 -1.37
N HIS A 81 11.39 -14.43 -1.68
CA HIS A 81 11.91 -14.26 -3.04
C HIS A 81 11.40 -15.40 -3.93
N GLY A 82 10.08 -15.60 -3.97
CA GLY A 82 9.46 -16.38 -5.04
C GLY A 82 9.93 -15.75 -6.34
N LYS A 83 10.64 -16.50 -7.18
CA LYS A 83 11.17 -16.06 -8.48
C LYS A 83 10.10 -15.21 -9.16
N VAL A 84 10.23 -13.89 -9.08
CA VAL A 84 9.30 -12.99 -9.73
C VAL A 84 9.59 -13.20 -11.22
N ASP A 85 8.60 -13.66 -11.98
CA ASP A 85 8.81 -13.97 -13.39
C ASP A 85 8.89 -12.65 -14.18
N TYR A 86 10.08 -12.05 -14.16
CA TYR A 86 10.37 -10.74 -14.77
C TYR A 86 10.19 -10.74 -16.29
N ARG A 87 9.97 -11.91 -16.91
CA ARG A 87 9.78 -12.04 -18.36
C ARG A 87 8.65 -11.16 -18.85
N GLY A 88 7.53 -11.10 -18.12
CA GLY A 88 6.42 -10.21 -18.43
C GLY A 88 6.82 -8.74 -18.35
N ALA A 89 7.41 -8.32 -17.24
CA ALA A 89 7.83 -6.92 -17.03
C ALA A 89 8.86 -6.46 -18.08
N VAL A 90 9.79 -7.34 -18.45
CA VAL A 90 10.85 -7.04 -19.42
C VAL A 90 10.30 -6.96 -20.85
N ILE A 91 9.44 -7.89 -21.27
CA ILE A 91 8.83 -7.88 -22.61
C ILE A 91 7.99 -6.61 -22.80
N TRP A 92 7.16 -6.28 -21.82
CA TRP A 92 6.34 -5.07 -21.89
C TRP A 92 7.20 -3.80 -21.79
N GLY A 93 8.26 -3.79 -20.99
CA GLY A 93 9.24 -2.70 -20.95
C GLY A 93 9.88 -2.42 -22.32
N PHE A 94 10.35 -3.45 -23.02
CA PHE A 94 10.89 -3.31 -24.38
C PHE A 94 9.82 -2.90 -25.39
N ALA A 95 8.59 -3.39 -25.27
CA ALA A 95 7.50 -2.96 -26.14
C ALA A 95 7.21 -1.45 -25.97
N THR A 96 7.19 -0.94 -24.74
CA THR A 96 7.02 0.51 -24.51
C THR A 96 8.18 1.34 -25.05
N LEU A 97 9.43 0.87 -24.89
CA LEU A 97 10.60 1.53 -25.46
C LEU A 97 10.58 1.53 -26.99
N ALA A 98 10.18 0.42 -27.61
CA ALA A 98 10.07 0.31 -29.06
C ALA A 98 8.97 1.23 -29.62
N VAL A 99 7.81 1.30 -28.96
CA VAL A 99 6.72 2.21 -29.32
C VAL A 99 7.15 3.67 -29.12
N GLY A 100 7.84 3.98 -28.02
CA GLY A 100 8.38 5.33 -27.74
C GLY A 100 9.43 5.77 -28.76
N LEU A 101 10.39 4.90 -29.09
CA LEU A 101 11.42 5.14 -30.11
C LEU A 101 10.83 5.27 -31.52
N GLY A 102 9.86 4.43 -31.87
CA GLY A 102 9.13 4.50 -33.13
C GLY A 102 8.35 5.81 -33.26
N TRP A 103 7.67 6.22 -32.20
CA TRP A 103 6.94 7.49 -32.18
C TRP A 103 7.87 8.70 -32.21
N TRP A 104 9.01 8.66 -31.49
CA TRP A 104 10.02 9.71 -31.52
C TRP A 104 10.75 9.82 -32.88
N ALA A 105 11.01 8.69 -33.54
CA ALA A 105 11.54 8.67 -34.89
C ALA A 105 10.52 9.24 -35.92
N ALA A 106 9.24 8.89 -35.78
CA ALA A 106 8.17 9.49 -36.58
C ALA A 106 8.02 11.00 -36.32
N PHE A 107 8.18 11.42 -35.07
CA PHE A 107 8.16 12.81 -34.62
C PHE A 107 9.35 13.62 -35.15
N ARG A 108 10.55 13.02 -35.22
CA ARG A 108 11.71 13.62 -35.90
C ARG A 108 11.53 13.71 -37.41
N LYS A 109 10.83 12.75 -38.03
CA LYS A 109 10.75 12.61 -39.49
C LYS A 109 9.61 13.40 -40.14
N ARG A 110 8.57 13.83 -39.41
CA ARG A 110 7.52 14.73 -39.92
C ARG A 110 7.17 15.84 -38.93
N ARG A 111 7.49 17.09 -39.32
CA ARG A 111 7.29 18.36 -38.59
C ARG A 111 5.83 18.83 -38.63
N ILE A 112 4.87 17.98 -38.25
CA ILE A 112 3.44 18.32 -38.28
C ILE A 112 2.87 18.39 -36.86
N TRP A 113 2.32 19.56 -36.53
CA TRP A 113 1.80 19.96 -35.21
C TRP A 113 0.73 19.01 -34.63
N LEU A 114 -0.01 18.30 -35.48
CA LEU A 114 -1.09 17.37 -35.08
C LEU A 114 -0.60 16.11 -34.33
N ILE A 115 0.65 15.68 -34.52
CA ILE A 115 1.19 14.46 -33.87
C ILE A 115 1.55 14.72 -32.39
N ARG A 116 1.65 15.98 -31.96
CA ARG A 116 2.05 16.33 -30.58
C ARG A 116 0.99 15.97 -29.53
N PHE A 117 -0.30 16.00 -29.89
CA PHE A 117 -1.39 15.74 -28.94
C PHE A 117 -1.96 14.31 -29.01
N GLY A 118 -1.78 13.60 -30.13
CA GLY A 118 -2.40 12.28 -30.34
C GLY A 118 -1.73 11.12 -29.58
N GLY A 119 -0.46 11.22 -29.18
CA GLY A 119 0.27 10.10 -28.57
C GLY A 119 0.29 10.06 -27.03
N PHE A 120 -0.15 11.12 -26.36
CA PHE A 120 -0.19 11.16 -24.90
C PHE A 120 -1.25 10.20 -24.33
N ILE A 121 -2.42 10.11 -24.98
CA ILE A 121 -3.53 9.25 -24.57
C ILE A 121 -3.15 7.76 -24.62
N PRO A 122 -2.61 7.19 -25.73
CA PRO A 122 -2.21 5.79 -25.75
C PRO A 122 -1.03 5.49 -24.81
N PHE A 123 -0.10 6.43 -24.62
CA PHE A 123 0.99 6.29 -23.66
C PHE A 123 0.47 6.22 -22.20
N ALA A 124 -0.48 7.09 -21.84
CA ALA A 124 -1.09 7.09 -20.51
C ALA A 124 -1.88 5.80 -20.23
N ILE A 125 -2.58 5.26 -21.23
CA ILE A 125 -3.32 3.99 -21.10
C ILE A 125 -2.37 2.81 -20.84
N ILE A 126 -1.27 2.72 -21.59
CA ILE A 126 -0.25 1.66 -21.40
C ILE A 126 0.41 1.79 -20.03
N CYS A 127 0.76 3.01 -19.61
CA CYS A 127 1.35 3.27 -18.30
C CYS A 127 0.40 2.89 -17.15
N PHE A 128 -0.89 3.19 -17.29
CA PHE A 128 -1.93 2.83 -16.30
C PHE A 128 -2.08 1.32 -16.14
N ILE A 129 -2.12 0.55 -17.24
CA ILE A 129 -2.20 -0.92 -17.19
C ILE A 129 -0.96 -1.51 -16.52
N TRP A 130 0.23 -1.00 -16.83
CA TRP A 130 1.48 -1.43 -16.20
C TRP A 130 1.50 -1.15 -14.69
N PHE A 131 0.99 0.01 -14.27
CA PHE A 131 0.92 0.36 -12.84
C PHE A 131 0.02 -0.61 -12.05
N GLY A 132 -1.10 -1.05 -12.64
CA GLY A 132 -1.95 -2.07 -12.03
C GLY A 132 -1.28 -3.46 -11.87
N TYR A 133 -0.33 -3.80 -12.76
CA TYR A 133 0.48 -5.00 -12.60
C TYR A 133 1.58 -4.82 -11.53
N LEU A 134 2.15 -3.63 -11.40
CA LEU A 134 3.12 -3.34 -10.35
C LEU A 134 2.51 -3.39 -8.95
N ASP A 135 1.31 -2.84 -8.77
CA ASP A 135 0.59 -2.88 -7.48
C ASP A 135 0.38 -4.31 -6.97
N ARG A 136 0.15 -5.26 -7.88
CA ARG A 136 0.01 -6.69 -7.55
C ARG A 136 1.33 -7.41 -7.25
N ALA A 137 2.45 -6.85 -7.69
CA ALA A 137 3.77 -7.42 -7.48
C ALA A 137 4.40 -6.96 -6.15
N LEU A 138 3.80 -5.98 -5.47
CA LEU A 138 4.26 -5.50 -4.17
C LEU A 138 3.77 -6.47 -3.07
N PRO A 139 4.70 -7.09 -2.31
CA PRO A 139 4.34 -7.95 -1.19
C PRO A 139 3.73 -7.08 -0.09
N GLY A 140 2.41 -7.13 0.06
CA GLY A 140 1.68 -6.40 1.11
C GLY A 140 0.30 -5.91 0.72
N ASN A 141 -0.14 -6.07 -0.53
CA ASN A 141 -1.47 -5.62 -0.96
C ASN A 141 -2.38 -6.82 -1.30
N TYR A 142 -2.97 -7.41 -0.26
CA TYR A 142 -4.11 -8.33 -0.33
C TYR A 142 -5.11 -8.04 0.78
#